data_AF-A0A2N6B5K5-F1
#
_entry.id   AF-A0A2N6B5K5-F1
#
_cell.length_a   1.000
_cell.length_b   1.000
_cell.length_c   1.000
_cell.angle_alpha   90.00
_cell.angle_beta   90.00
_cell.angle_gamma   90.00
#
_symmetry.space_group_name_H-M   'P 1'
#
loop_
_entity.id
_entity.type
_entity.pdbx_description
1 polymer ?
#
loop_
_entity_poly.entity_id
_entity_poly.type
_entity_poly.pdbx_seq_one_letter_code
_entity_poly.pdbx_strand_id
1 'polypeptide(L)'
;MMNSATVFLRAVFFGVAVGLSAVPAVTSLASAPVQRTITGCVIDGAFISHDGYRIRVYWPDRTPVDLGPYEGKTIRYDGSLLPGDHYFVRSEPVVLGVCRNPPTPLY
;
A
#
# COMPACT_ATOMS: atom_id res chain seq x y z
N MET A 1 -75.00 23.00 41.29
CA MET A 1 -75.05 21.57 41.70
C MET A 1 -73.86 20.87 41.06
N MET A 2 -73.02 20.25 41.90
CA MET A 2 -71.81 19.48 41.58
C MET A 2 -72.10 18.20 40.77
N ASN A 3 -71.07 17.72 40.05
CA ASN A 3 -70.53 16.35 39.96
C ASN A 3 -69.76 16.23 38.62
N SER A 4 -68.42 16.18 38.50
CA SER A 4 -67.33 15.36 39.09
C SER A 4 -67.28 13.89 38.64
N ALA A 5 -66.08 13.50 38.16
CA ALA A 5 -65.54 12.18 37.73
C ALA A 5 -66.05 11.67 36.36
N THR A 6 -65.25 11.08 35.46
CA THR A 6 -64.29 9.94 35.59
C THR A 6 -63.52 9.87 34.24
N VAL A 7 -62.18 9.96 34.19
CA VAL A 7 -61.19 8.84 34.12
C VAL A 7 -60.63 8.54 32.73
N PHE A 8 -59.30 8.71 32.62
CA PHE A 8 -58.29 7.98 31.81
C PHE A 8 -58.49 7.97 30.27
N LEU A 9 -57.48 8.13 29.41
CA LEU A 9 -56.29 7.29 29.35
C LEU A 9 -55.39 7.76 28.18
N ARG A 10 -54.08 7.85 28.44
CA ARG A 10 -52.92 7.65 27.54
C ARG A 10 -52.62 8.68 26.44
N ALA A 11 -51.68 9.56 26.80
CA ALA A 11 -50.59 9.94 25.91
C ALA A 11 -49.89 8.70 25.34
N VAL A 12 -49.71 8.64 24.02
CA VAL A 12 -48.76 7.74 23.37
C VAL A 12 -47.81 8.61 22.56
N PHE A 13 -46.73 9.03 23.22
CA PHE A 13 -45.49 9.42 22.57
C PHE A 13 -44.57 8.19 22.54
N PHE A 14 -43.65 8.16 21.56
CA PHE A 14 -42.55 7.21 21.35
C PHE A 14 -42.92 5.86 20.69
N GLY A 15 -42.23 5.40 19.65
CA GLY A 15 -41.01 5.91 19.04
C GLY A 15 -40.73 5.25 17.69
N VAL A 16 -40.14 6.03 16.78
CA VAL A 16 -39.53 5.50 15.56
C VAL A 16 -38.21 4.86 15.98
N ALA A 17 -38.20 3.54 16.18
CA ALA A 17 -36.99 2.78 16.37
C ALA A 17 -36.26 2.69 15.01
N VAL A 18 -35.45 3.70 14.69
CA VAL A 18 -34.44 3.61 13.63
C VAL A 18 -33.37 2.66 14.16
N GLY A 19 -33.48 1.38 13.81
CA GLY A 19 -32.45 0.39 14.08
C GLY A 19 -31.20 0.73 13.26
N LEU A 20 -30.28 1.50 13.84
CA LEU A 20 -28.90 1.59 13.35
C LEU A 20 -28.22 0.25 13.62
N SER A 21 -28.25 -0.65 12.64
CA SER A 21 -27.36 -1.80 12.61
C SER A 21 -25.92 -1.31 12.43
N ALA A 22 -25.21 -1.14 13.55
CA ALA A 22 -23.78 -0.89 13.57
C ALA A 22 -23.06 -2.13 13.01
N VAL A 23 -22.76 -2.11 11.71
CA VAL A 23 -21.85 -3.08 11.11
C VAL A 23 -20.46 -2.79 11.66
N PRO A 24 -19.80 -3.74 12.35
CA PRO A 24 -18.44 -3.51 12.82
C PRO A 24 -17.54 -3.30 11.61
N ALA A 25 -16.94 -2.11 11.52
CA ALA A 25 -15.92 -1.83 10.53
C ALA A 25 -14.71 -2.73 10.82
N VAL A 26 -14.60 -3.84 10.07
CA VAL A 26 -13.38 -4.64 10.01
C VAL A 26 -12.28 -3.73 9.46
N THR A 27 -11.37 -3.33 10.33
CA THR A 27 -10.15 -2.62 9.96
C THR A 27 -9.31 -3.52 9.07
N SER A 28 -9.33 -3.25 7.76
CA SER A 28 -8.41 -3.87 6.82
C SER A 28 -6.98 -3.57 7.25
N LEU A 29 -6.23 -4.59 7.67
CA LEU A 29 -4.79 -4.49 7.88
C LEU A 29 -4.14 -4.27 6.52
N ALA A 30 -3.89 -3.01 6.17
CA ALA A 30 -3.10 -2.68 5.00
C ALA A 30 -1.72 -3.35 5.11
N SER A 31 -1.21 -3.89 4.01
CA SER A 31 0.13 -4.48 3.97
C SER A 31 1.17 -3.43 4.40
N ALA A 32 1.89 -3.73 5.47
CA ALA A 32 2.93 -2.85 5.98
C ALA A 32 4.15 -2.86 5.03
N PRO A 33 4.92 -1.75 4.95
CA PRO A 33 6.18 -1.72 4.21
C PRO A 33 7.14 -2.85 4.65
N VAL A 34 7.71 -3.57 3.68
CA VAL A 34 8.61 -4.70 3.96
C VAL A 34 10.05 -4.29 3.65
N GLN A 35 10.94 -4.36 4.64
CA GLN A 35 12.36 -4.14 4.40
C GLN A 35 12.93 -5.27 3.54
N ARG A 36 13.56 -4.91 2.43
CA ARG A 36 14.16 -5.86 1.48
C ARG A 36 15.46 -5.29 0.96
N THR A 37 16.40 -6.19 0.72
CA THR A 37 17.55 -5.97 -0.16
C THR A 37 17.20 -6.59 -1.49
N ILE A 38 17.26 -5.82 -2.58
CA ILE A 38 16.90 -6.32 -3.91
C ILE A 38 18.09 -6.15 -4.83
N THR A 39 18.48 -7.25 -5.47
CA THR A 39 19.51 -7.29 -6.51
C THR A 39 18.86 -7.54 -7.85
N GLY A 40 19.21 -6.74 -8.84
CA GLY A 40 18.60 -6.82 -10.17
C GLY A 40 19.44 -6.15 -11.23
N CYS A 41 18.95 -6.21 -12.46
CA CYS A 41 19.52 -5.58 -13.62
C CYS A 41 18.74 -4.33 -13.99
N VAL A 42 19.44 -3.28 -14.42
CA VAL A 42 18.79 -2.14 -15.10
C VAL A 42 18.81 -2.40 -16.60
N ILE A 43 17.62 -2.50 -17.19
CA ILE A 43 17.42 -2.83 -18.61
C ILE A 43 16.29 -1.94 -19.13
N ASP A 44 16.53 -1.23 -20.23
CA ASP A 44 15.59 -0.31 -20.87
C ASP A 44 15.05 0.75 -19.89
N GLY A 45 15.93 1.26 -19.02
CA GLY A 45 15.59 2.23 -17.99
C GLY A 45 14.75 1.68 -16.83
N ALA A 46 14.58 0.35 -16.73
CA ALA A 46 13.81 -0.30 -15.68
C ALA A 46 14.68 -1.18 -14.78
N PHE A 47 14.44 -1.14 -13.47
CA PHE A 47 15.06 -2.06 -12.53
C PHE A 47 14.28 -3.39 -12.48
N ILE A 48 14.87 -4.44 -13.03
CA ILE A 48 14.31 -5.80 -13.06
C ILE A 48 15.03 -6.63 -12.00
N SER A 49 14.31 -7.12 -10.98
CA SER A 49 14.90 -8.01 -9.96
C SER A 49 15.38 -9.31 -10.59
N HIS A 50 16.29 -10.03 -9.92
CA HIS A 50 16.70 -11.37 -10.36
C HIS A 50 15.54 -12.35 -10.57
N ASP A 51 14.43 -12.15 -9.86
CA ASP A 51 13.21 -12.97 -9.99
C ASP A 51 12.32 -12.54 -11.18
N GLY A 52 12.72 -11.52 -11.95
CA GLY A 52 12.03 -11.07 -13.15
C GLY A 52 10.96 -9.99 -12.92
N TYR A 53 10.83 -9.46 -11.70
CA TYR A 53 9.87 -8.40 -11.41
C TYR A 53 10.40 -7.03 -11.80
N ARG A 54 9.56 -6.23 -12.46
CA ARG A 54 9.84 -4.83 -12.76
C ARG A 54 9.49 -3.97 -11.55
N ILE A 55 10.50 -3.40 -10.90
CA ILE A 55 10.34 -2.64 -9.66
C ILE A 55 10.46 -1.15 -9.94
N ARG A 56 9.54 -0.37 -9.36
CA ARG A 56 9.56 1.09 -9.43
C ARG A 56 10.34 1.63 -8.25
N VAL A 57 11.48 2.25 -8.52
CA VAL A 57 12.41 2.71 -7.48
C VAL A 57 12.19 4.18 -7.19
N TYR A 58 12.04 4.52 -5.91
CA TYR A 58 11.81 5.87 -5.42
C TYR A 58 12.78 6.23 -4.29
N TRP A 59 13.12 7.51 -4.22
CA TRP A 59 13.75 8.09 -3.04
C TRP A 59 12.74 8.24 -1.89
N PRO A 60 13.19 8.47 -0.63
CA PRO A 60 12.28 8.61 0.52
C PRO A 60 11.26 9.76 0.39
N ASP A 61 11.60 10.79 -0.39
CA ASP A 61 10.73 11.93 -0.70
C ASP A 61 9.70 11.63 -1.82
N ARG A 62 9.64 10.37 -2.28
CA ARG A 62 8.78 9.85 -3.35
C ARG A 62 9.17 10.31 -4.76
N THR A 63 10.32 10.93 -4.94
CA THR A 63 10.83 11.23 -6.28
C THR A 63 11.33 9.94 -6.95
N PRO A 64 11.09 9.74 -8.25
CA PRO A 64 11.63 8.59 -8.97
C PRO A 64 13.16 8.63 -8.98
N VAL A 65 13.80 7.48 -8.82
CA VAL A 65 15.25 7.37 -8.98
C VAL A 65 15.59 7.37 -10.47
N ASP A 66 16.57 8.18 -10.88
CA ASP A 66 17.16 8.09 -12.21
C ASP A 66 18.05 6.84 -12.30
N LEU A 67 17.62 5.88 -13.13
CA LEU A 67 18.34 4.63 -13.34
C LEU A 67 19.30 4.68 -14.54
N GLY A 68 19.27 5.75 -15.35
CA GLY A 68 20.08 5.89 -16.57
C GLY A 68 21.58 5.64 -16.37
N PRO A 69 22.22 6.14 -15.29
CA PRO A 69 23.64 5.87 -15.01
C PRO A 69 23.98 4.39 -14.79
N TYR A 70 22.98 3.55 -14.51
CA TYR A 70 23.13 2.14 -14.17
C TYR A 70 22.70 1.20 -15.29
N GLU A 71 22.32 1.72 -16.47
CA GLU A 71 21.88 0.91 -17.61
C GLU A 71 22.88 -0.22 -17.95
N GLY A 72 22.38 -1.45 -18.13
CA GLY A 72 23.18 -2.65 -18.39
C GLY A 72 23.99 -3.16 -17.19
N LYS A 73 23.80 -2.61 -15.99
CA LYS A 73 24.51 -3.01 -14.76
C LYS A 73 23.62 -3.80 -13.82
N THR A 74 24.24 -4.75 -13.13
CA THR A 74 23.65 -5.40 -11.95
C THR A 74 23.87 -4.49 -10.76
N ILE A 75 22.79 -4.08 -10.11
CA ILE A 75 22.81 -3.21 -8.94
C ILE A 75 22.06 -3.84 -7.77
N ARG A 76 22.47 -3.47 -6.55
CA ARG A 76 21.82 -3.89 -5.31
C ARG A 76 21.40 -2.68 -4.50
N TYR A 77 20.15 -2.65 -4.10
CA TYR A 77 19.56 -1.64 -3.25
C TYR A 77 19.11 -2.22 -1.92
N ASP A 78 19.08 -1.36 -0.91
CA ASP A 78 18.49 -1.62 0.40
C ASP A 78 17.35 -0.60 0.63
N GLY A 79 16.18 -1.08 1.04
CA GLY A 79 14.98 -0.26 1.04
C GLY A 79 13.71 -0.94 1.55
N SER A 80 12.59 -0.23 1.39
CA SER A 80 11.25 -0.69 1.80
C SER A 80 10.39 -0.94 0.58
N LEU A 81 9.92 -2.17 0.41
CA LEU A 81 8.99 -2.55 -0.65
C LEU A 81 7.55 -2.39 -0.16
N LEU A 82 6.76 -1.63 -0.91
CA LEU A 82 5.33 -1.43 -0.72
C LEU A 82 4.55 -2.18 -1.81
N PRO A 83 3.23 -2.41 -1.59
CA PRO A 83 2.36 -2.96 -2.62
C PRO A 83 2.42 -2.19 -3.94
N GLY A 84 2.30 -2.92 -5.06
CA GLY A 84 2.42 -2.36 -6.41
C GLY A 84 3.88 -2.19 -6.88
N ASP A 85 4.82 -2.92 -6.27
CA ASP A 85 6.25 -2.91 -6.60
C ASP A 85 6.92 -1.54 -6.44
N HIS A 86 6.43 -0.75 -5.49
CA HIS A 86 7.01 0.55 -5.13
C HIS A 86 8.11 0.34 -4.10
N TYR A 87 9.35 0.59 -4.48
CA TYR A 87 10.52 0.33 -3.66
C TYR A 87 11.24 1.62 -3.27
N PHE A 88 11.19 1.95 -1.98
CA PHE A 88 11.77 3.16 -1.42
C PHE A 88 13.17 2.88 -0.90
N VAL A 89 14.19 3.38 -1.60
CA VAL A 89 15.59 3.11 -1.32
C VAL A 89 16.15 4.11 -0.32
N ARG A 90 17.13 3.67 0.48
CA ARG A 90 17.73 4.49 1.54
C ARG A 90 18.98 5.25 1.08
N SER A 91 19.62 4.76 0.02
CA SER A 91 20.89 5.26 -0.50
C SER A 91 21.05 4.90 -1.97
N GLU A 92 22.13 5.41 -2.57
CA GLU A 92 22.60 4.93 -3.87
C GLU A 92 22.83 3.41 -3.88
N PRO A 93 22.72 2.77 -5.05
CA PRO A 93 22.91 1.34 -5.17
C PRO A 93 24.38 0.95 -5.10
N VAL A 94 24.63 -0.28 -4.66
CA VAL A 94 25.93 -0.92 -4.88
C VAL A 94 25.94 -1.50 -6.30
N VAL A 95 26.89 -1.06 -7.12
CA VAL A 95 27.10 -1.60 -8.47
C VAL A 95 27.92 -2.89 -8.36
N LEU A 96 27.35 -4.00 -8.84
CA LEU A 96 27.96 -5.34 -8.75
C LEU A 96 28.68 -5.75 -10.05
N GLY A 97 28.45 -5.04 -11.14
CA GLY A 97 29.09 -5.29 -12.43
C GLY A 97 28.12 -5.22 -13.60
N VAL A 98 28.48 -5.86 -14.72
CA VAL A 98 27.64 -5.94 -15.92
C VAL A 98 26.53 -6.99 -15.76
N CYS A 99 25.38 -6.73 -16.37
CA CYS A 99 24.31 -7.73 -16.50
C CYS A 99 24.72 -8.84 -17.45
N ARG A 100 25.11 -10.00 -16.90
CA ARG A 100 25.53 -11.16 -17.71
C ARG A 100 24.34 -12.03 -18.14
N ASN A 101 23.42 -12.27 -17.21
CA ASN A 101 22.23 -13.08 -17.42
C ASN A 101 21.01 -12.25 -16.99
N PRO A 102 20.48 -11.39 -17.87
CA PRO A 102 19.31 -10.60 -17.54
C PRO A 102 18.11 -11.54 -17.30
N PRO A 103 17.37 -11.37 -16.19
CA PRO A 103 16.18 -12.15 -15.91
C PRO A 103 15.10 -11.83 -16.95
N THR A 104 14.30 -12.83 -17.35
CA THR A 104 13.15 -12.63 -18.23
C THR A 104 12.09 -11.84 -17.46
N PRO A 105 11.67 -10.66 -17.94
CA PRO A 105 10.63 -9.90 -17.26
C PRO A 105 9.29 -10.65 -17.24
N LEU A 106 8.58 -10.61 -16.11
CA LEU A 106 7.33 -11.35 -15.89
C LEU A 106 6.04 -10.58 -16.27
N TYR A 107 6.09 -9.71 -17.29
CA TYR A 107 4.93 -8.90 -17.70
C TYR A 107 4.20 -9.43 -18.93
#